data_AF-A0A7W8F5L8-F1
#
_entry.id   AF-A0A7W8F5L8-F1
#
_cell.length_a   1.000
_cell.length_b   1.000
_cell.length_c   1.000
_cell.angle_alpha   90.00
_cell.angle_beta   90.00
_cell.angle_gamma   90.00
#
_symmetry.space_group_name_H-M   'P 1'
#
loop_
_entity.id
_entity.type
_entity.pdbx_description
1 polymer ?
#
loop_
_entity_poly.entity_id
_entity_poly.type
_entity_poly.pdbx_seq_one_letter_code
_entity_poly.pdbx_strand_id
1 'polypeptide(L)'
;MSTPHTDLHTGATGAAPSGTGPAARTAPGGRSGARPARKPLVALACVTETFDGVPYAAVRQAYVSALEDVAGCAVALIQGPAPWLPDVLDRFDAVVLGGHESNVDPRHYGAPPAPGPRVAERDTLALDLLPRAVDAGLPVLGICRGLQELNVAYGGTLRDLSGTALGDAHREDLTLPRDAQYLPRHPVTLTPDGLLHRLTGHPTVTVNSLHQQAIDRLAPRLRTEAATADGVIEAVSVTGADAFALAVQWHPEWYAASDSVSKSLFTAFGGAAARRAEARA
;
A
#
# COMPACT_ATOMS: atom_id res chain seq x y z
N MET A 1 48.81 -21.42 12.02
CA MET A 1 50.13 -21.92 11.58
C MET A 1 49.84 -22.97 10.52
N SER A 2 50.15 -22.85 9.24
CA SER A 2 51.07 -21.95 8.53
C SER A 2 50.66 -21.93 7.05
N THR A 3 50.71 -20.75 6.44
CA THR A 3 50.90 -20.59 4.98
C THR A 3 52.32 -21.03 4.59
N PRO A 4 52.54 -21.33 3.30
CA PRO A 4 53.74 -20.77 2.67
C PRO A 4 53.44 -20.07 1.35
N HIS A 5 53.97 -18.85 1.26
CA HIS A 5 54.44 -18.19 0.04
C HIS A 5 55.57 -19.00 -0.60
N THR A 6 55.67 -18.98 -1.94
CA THR A 6 56.88 -18.48 -2.62
C THR A 6 56.55 -18.02 -4.05
N ASP A 7 57.00 -16.80 -4.37
CA ASP A 7 57.10 -16.21 -5.71
C ASP A 7 58.06 -16.98 -6.63
N LEU A 8 57.99 -16.73 -7.94
CA LEU A 8 59.18 -16.39 -8.74
C LEU A 8 58.81 -15.86 -10.14
N HIS A 9 59.50 -14.78 -10.49
CA HIS A 9 59.37 -13.93 -11.66
C HIS A 9 60.57 -14.19 -12.58
N THR A 10 60.37 -14.46 -13.87
CA THR A 10 61.33 -14.31 -15.00
C THR A 10 60.52 -14.51 -16.29
N GLY A 11 60.71 -13.86 -17.44
CA GLY A 11 61.69 -12.87 -17.91
C GLY A 11 61.23 -12.31 -19.27
N ALA A 12 61.93 -11.27 -19.74
CA ALA A 12 61.71 -10.48 -20.95
C ALA A 12 61.74 -11.30 -22.27
N THR A 13 61.09 -10.90 -23.37
CA THR A 13 61.54 -9.88 -24.34
C THR A 13 60.58 -9.90 -25.54
N GLY A 14 60.38 -8.78 -26.25
CA GLY A 14 59.64 -8.79 -27.53
C GLY A 14 59.43 -7.39 -28.11
N ALA A 15 59.94 -7.18 -29.33
CA ALA A 15 60.14 -5.91 -29.99
C ALA A 15 58.88 -5.20 -30.52
N ALA A 16 58.97 -3.88 -30.68
CA ALA A 16 58.01 -3.04 -31.38
C ALA A 16 58.13 -3.15 -32.92
N PRO A 17 57.04 -2.80 -33.63
CA PRO A 17 57.21 -1.88 -34.75
C PRO A 17 56.18 -0.73 -34.74
N SER A 18 56.59 0.29 -35.49
CA SER A 18 56.07 1.65 -35.66
C SER A 18 54.77 1.78 -36.45
N GLY A 19 53.97 2.80 -36.09
CA GLY A 19 53.26 3.68 -37.03
C GLY A 19 51.73 3.58 -37.03
N THR A 20 51.05 4.70 -36.76
CA THR A 20 49.82 5.19 -37.42
C THR A 20 49.36 6.52 -36.80
N GLY A 21 48.85 7.42 -37.64
CA GLY A 21 48.73 8.87 -37.41
C GLY A 21 47.66 9.38 -36.41
N PRO A 22 47.44 10.71 -36.35
CA PRO A 22 46.58 11.32 -35.35
C PRO A 22 45.11 10.99 -35.65
N ALA A 23 44.52 10.15 -34.80
CA ALA A 23 43.07 9.94 -34.79
C ALA A 23 42.35 11.25 -34.44
N ALA A 24 41.50 11.70 -35.35
CA ALA A 24 40.60 12.82 -35.12
C ALA A 24 39.71 12.53 -33.91
N ARG A 25 39.77 13.40 -32.90
CA ARG A 25 38.85 13.40 -31.77
C ARG A 25 37.46 13.76 -32.28
N THR A 26 36.62 12.76 -32.49
CA THR A 26 35.18 12.95 -32.58
C THR A 26 34.67 13.36 -31.19
N ALA A 27 34.09 14.55 -31.10
CA ALA A 27 33.38 14.98 -29.90
C ALA A 27 32.23 14.01 -29.61
N PRO A 28 32.03 13.55 -28.36
CA PRO A 28 30.87 12.72 -28.06
C PRO A 28 29.62 13.57 -28.22
N GLY A 29 28.78 13.16 -29.18
CA GLY A 29 27.46 13.75 -29.41
C GLY A 29 26.68 13.77 -28.10
N GLY A 30 26.11 14.94 -27.78
CA GLY A 30 25.25 15.14 -26.63
C GLY A 30 24.09 14.15 -26.68
N ARG A 31 24.13 13.16 -25.80
CA ARG A 31 22.92 12.42 -25.45
C ARG A 31 22.02 13.43 -24.74
N SER A 32 20.94 13.84 -25.41
CA SER A 32 19.75 14.38 -24.75
C SER A 32 19.19 13.26 -23.86
N GLY A 33 19.82 13.07 -22.70
CA GLY A 33 19.38 12.11 -21.69
C GLY A 33 18.19 12.71 -20.98
N ALA A 34 16.98 12.39 -21.43
CA ALA A 34 15.82 12.52 -20.58
C ALA A 34 16.15 11.83 -19.24
N ARG A 35 16.11 12.58 -18.14
CA ARG A 35 16.26 11.96 -16.80
C ARG A 35 15.22 10.83 -16.72
N PRO A 36 15.59 9.62 -16.28
CA PRO A 36 14.60 8.58 -16.06
C PRO A 36 13.51 9.15 -15.14
N ALA A 37 12.25 8.91 -15.49
CA ALA A 37 11.11 9.34 -14.68
C ALA A 37 11.33 8.86 -13.24
N ARG A 38 11.22 9.77 -12.27
CA ARG A 38 11.44 9.40 -10.86
C ARG A 38 10.35 8.42 -10.44
N LYS A 39 10.77 7.31 -9.81
CA LYS A 39 9.83 6.34 -9.22
C LYS A 39 8.99 7.07 -8.16
N PRO A 40 7.64 7.00 -8.19
CA PRO A 40 6.80 7.68 -7.22
C PRO A 40 7.08 7.18 -5.80
N LEU A 41 7.22 8.07 -4.83
CA LEU A 41 7.49 7.73 -3.43
C LEU A 41 6.18 7.60 -2.65
N VAL A 42 5.89 6.41 -2.15
CA VAL A 42 4.68 6.10 -1.39
C VAL A 42 4.99 6.06 0.09
N ALA A 43 4.24 6.82 0.89
CA ALA A 43 4.23 6.66 2.34
C ALA A 43 3.37 5.43 2.71
N LEU A 44 4.00 4.37 3.21
CA LEU A 44 3.32 3.18 3.71
C LEU A 44 3.31 3.21 5.24
N ALA A 45 2.11 3.27 5.81
CA ALA A 45 1.98 3.32 7.26
C ALA A 45 2.29 1.95 7.89
N CYS A 46 3.20 1.95 8.86
CA CYS A 46 3.60 0.78 9.66
C CYS A 46 3.14 0.90 11.12
N VAL A 47 3.39 -0.12 11.92
CA VAL A 47 3.09 -0.18 13.36
C VAL A 47 4.34 -0.56 14.16
N THR A 48 4.35 -0.33 15.48
CA THR A 48 5.34 -0.98 16.34
C THR A 48 4.92 -2.43 16.57
N GLU A 49 5.74 -3.37 16.17
CA GLU A 49 5.67 -4.75 16.65
C GLU A 49 6.83 -5.03 17.61
N THR A 50 6.62 -5.92 18.59
CA THR A 50 7.67 -6.31 19.53
C THR A 50 8.12 -7.72 19.25
N PHE A 51 9.41 -7.89 18.98
CA PHE A 51 10.04 -9.19 18.79
C PHE A 51 11.18 -9.33 19.81
N ASP A 52 11.14 -10.39 20.63
CA ASP A 52 12.11 -10.63 21.72
C ASP A 52 12.29 -9.42 22.67
N GLY A 53 11.18 -8.74 23.00
CA GLY A 53 11.18 -7.55 23.86
C GLY A 53 11.70 -6.27 23.19
N VAL A 54 12.09 -6.31 21.91
CA VAL A 54 12.58 -5.14 21.16
C VAL A 54 11.49 -4.63 20.21
N PRO A 55 11.17 -3.33 20.23
CA PRO A 55 10.20 -2.74 19.30
C PRO A 55 10.82 -2.50 17.91
N TYR A 56 10.06 -2.84 16.87
CA TYR A 56 10.40 -2.63 15.46
C TYR A 56 9.27 -1.88 14.77
N ALA A 57 9.62 -0.96 13.87
CA ALA A 57 8.69 -0.46 12.87
C ALA A 57 8.44 -1.57 11.84
N ALA A 58 7.24 -2.12 11.81
CA ALA A 58 6.94 -3.35 11.08
C ALA A 58 5.75 -3.18 10.11
N VAL A 59 5.89 -3.86 8.97
CA VAL A 59 4.83 -4.02 7.97
C VAL A 59 5.00 -5.39 7.31
N ARG A 60 3.89 -6.01 6.89
CA ARG A 60 3.96 -7.24 6.10
C ARG A 60 4.64 -6.97 4.76
N GLN A 61 5.57 -7.84 4.37
CA GLN A 61 6.30 -7.77 3.10
C GLN A 61 5.37 -7.71 1.87
N ALA A 62 4.19 -8.34 1.93
CA ALA A 62 3.21 -8.34 0.85
C ALA A 62 2.79 -6.92 0.42
N TYR A 63 2.65 -5.98 1.37
CA TYR A 63 2.35 -4.58 1.02
C TYR A 63 3.50 -3.92 0.25
N VAL A 64 4.74 -4.16 0.69
CA VAL A 64 5.94 -3.61 0.04
C VAL A 64 6.06 -4.17 -1.37
N SER A 65 5.99 -5.50 -1.53
CA SER A 65 6.06 -6.16 -2.84
C SER A 65 4.93 -5.72 -3.77
N ALA A 66 3.69 -5.59 -3.31
CA ALA A 66 2.60 -5.09 -4.13
C ALA A 66 2.86 -3.67 -4.66
N LEU A 67 3.43 -2.79 -3.82
CA LEU A 67 3.75 -1.42 -4.22
C LEU A 67 4.97 -1.35 -5.15
N GLU A 68 6.01 -2.13 -4.88
CA GLU A 68 7.25 -2.07 -5.64
C GLU A 68 7.15 -2.79 -6.99
N ASP A 69 6.56 -3.99 -7.00
CA ASP A 69 6.56 -4.91 -8.14
C ASP A 69 5.35 -4.72 -9.05
N VAL A 70 4.20 -4.28 -8.50
CA VAL A 70 2.95 -4.12 -9.26
C VAL A 70 2.62 -2.65 -9.49
N ALA A 71 2.61 -1.83 -8.44
CA ALA A 71 2.32 -0.40 -8.58
C ALA A 71 3.50 0.40 -9.16
N GLY A 72 4.72 -0.16 -9.18
CA GLY A 72 5.90 0.52 -9.71
C GLY A 72 6.35 1.70 -8.84
N CYS A 73 6.12 1.65 -7.54
CA CYS A 73 6.43 2.72 -6.58
C CYS A 73 7.68 2.42 -5.73
N ALA A 74 8.34 3.45 -5.21
CA ALA A 74 9.27 3.34 -4.10
C ALA A 74 8.51 3.47 -2.78
N VAL A 75 8.95 2.78 -1.72
CA VAL A 75 8.24 2.76 -0.44
C VAL A 75 9.07 3.44 0.66
N ALA A 76 8.43 4.34 1.40
CA ALA A 76 8.92 4.88 2.65
C ALA A 76 7.97 4.50 3.78
N LEU A 77 8.49 3.84 4.82
CA LEU A 77 7.68 3.50 5.99
C LEU A 77 7.48 4.73 6.87
N ILE A 78 6.24 4.97 7.27
CA ILE A 78 5.88 6.04 8.21
C ILE A 78 5.14 5.47 9.40
N GLN A 79 5.37 6.06 10.58
CA GLN A 79 4.78 5.61 11.83
C GLN A 79 4.22 6.80 12.61
N GLY A 80 3.16 6.55 13.38
CA GLY A 80 2.62 7.52 14.31
C GLY A 80 3.29 7.53 15.68
N PRO A 81 3.08 8.59 16.48
CA PRO A 81 2.54 9.88 16.05
C PRO A 81 3.53 10.62 15.15
N ALA A 82 3.04 11.33 14.13
CA ALA A 82 3.86 12.02 13.13
C ALA A 82 3.62 13.54 13.14
N PRO A 83 4.02 14.28 14.19
CA PRO A 83 3.79 15.72 14.29
C PRO A 83 4.50 16.53 13.18
N TRP A 84 5.53 15.94 12.57
CA TRP A 84 6.29 16.46 11.43
C TRP A 84 5.59 16.26 10.07
N LEU A 85 4.45 15.57 10.04
CA LEU A 85 3.76 15.24 8.80
C LEU A 85 3.45 16.46 7.91
N PRO A 86 2.99 17.62 8.44
CA PRO A 86 2.75 18.81 7.63
C PRO A 86 3.99 19.30 6.85
N ASP A 87 5.20 19.08 7.38
CA ASP A 87 6.44 19.58 6.79
C ASP A 87 6.97 18.69 5.66
N VAL A 88 6.48 17.45 5.56
CA VAL A 88 6.99 16.45 4.62
C VAL A 88 5.93 15.76 3.79
N LEU A 89 4.63 16.02 4.03
CA LEU A 89 3.55 15.39 3.27
C LEU A 89 3.70 15.62 1.76
N ASP A 90 4.16 16.82 1.39
CA ASP A 90 4.43 17.20 0.00
C ASP A 90 5.61 16.44 -0.63
N ARG A 91 6.39 15.67 0.15
CA ARG A 91 7.49 14.84 -0.33
C ARG A 91 7.01 13.53 -0.94
N PHE A 92 5.86 13.04 -0.49
CA PHE A 92 5.25 11.81 -0.98
C PHE A 92 4.39 12.05 -2.21
N ASP A 93 4.29 11.03 -3.04
CA ASP A 93 3.48 11.00 -4.26
C ASP A 93 2.19 10.22 -4.08
N ALA A 94 2.07 9.42 -3.01
CA ALA A 94 0.84 8.78 -2.57
C ALA A 94 0.98 8.23 -1.14
N VAL A 95 -0.15 7.81 -0.56
CA VAL A 95 -0.25 7.27 0.81
C VAL A 95 -0.97 5.92 0.80
N VAL A 96 -0.47 4.97 1.58
CA VAL A 96 -1.09 3.66 1.79
C VAL A 96 -1.21 3.37 3.28
N LEU A 97 -2.43 2.98 3.69
CA LEU A 97 -2.69 2.42 5.01
C LEU A 97 -3.11 0.96 4.84
N GLY A 98 -2.17 0.06 5.15
CA GLY A 98 -2.41 -1.39 5.11
C GLY A 98 -3.32 -1.88 6.24
N GLY A 99 -3.72 -3.14 6.14
CA GLY A 99 -4.44 -3.86 7.20
C GLY A 99 -3.52 -4.19 8.37
N HIS A 100 -4.10 -4.50 9.52
CA HIS A 100 -3.40 -4.96 10.71
C HIS A 100 -4.39 -5.68 11.64
N GLU A 101 -3.87 -6.51 12.53
CA GLU A 101 -4.61 -7.34 13.47
C GLU A 101 -5.28 -6.50 14.58
N SER A 102 -4.80 -5.27 14.79
CA SER A 102 -5.43 -4.32 15.72
C SER A 102 -6.67 -3.66 15.13
N ASN A 103 -7.59 -3.27 16.00
CA ASN A 103 -8.79 -2.54 15.64
C ASN A 103 -8.57 -1.03 15.79
N VAL A 104 -9.46 -0.22 15.18
CA VAL A 104 -9.55 1.22 15.46
C VAL A 104 -10.24 1.40 16.82
N ASP A 105 -9.71 2.28 17.68
CA ASP A 105 -10.31 2.52 19.00
C ASP A 105 -11.74 3.09 18.90
N PRO A 106 -12.75 2.42 19.53
CA PRO A 106 -14.14 2.89 19.61
C PRO A 106 -14.34 4.34 20.01
N ARG A 107 -13.42 4.90 20.81
CA ARG A 107 -13.47 6.30 21.23
C ARG A 107 -13.44 7.27 20.03
N HIS A 108 -12.83 6.88 18.91
CA HIS A 108 -12.70 7.72 17.72
C HIS A 108 -14.00 7.83 16.92
N TYR A 109 -14.99 6.97 17.19
CA TYR A 109 -16.30 7.00 16.53
C TYR A 109 -17.48 6.94 17.53
N GLY A 110 -17.24 7.31 18.79
CA GLY A 110 -18.29 7.46 19.81
C GLY A 110 -18.92 6.16 20.29
N ALA A 111 -18.24 5.03 20.10
CA ALA A 111 -18.70 3.72 20.56
C ALA A 111 -18.10 3.35 21.93
N PRO A 112 -18.76 2.48 22.72
CA PRO A 112 -18.22 2.01 23.99
C PRO A 112 -16.95 1.17 23.79
N PRO A 113 -16.09 1.05 24.82
CA PRO A 113 -14.92 0.17 24.75
C PRO A 113 -15.30 -1.26 24.33
N ALA A 114 -14.56 -1.80 23.36
CA ALA A 114 -14.76 -3.15 22.81
C ALA A 114 -13.49 -4.01 23.00
N PRO A 115 -13.57 -5.35 23.02
CA PRO A 115 -12.39 -6.20 23.08
C PRO A 115 -11.48 -6.07 21.84
N GLY A 116 -10.30 -6.68 21.91
CA GLY A 116 -9.35 -6.76 20.80
C GLY A 116 -8.16 -5.79 20.91
N PRO A 117 -7.06 -6.09 20.20
CA PRO A 117 -5.84 -5.29 20.27
C PRO A 117 -6.05 -3.91 19.64
N ARG A 118 -5.35 -2.90 20.15
CA ARG A 118 -5.35 -1.53 19.62
C ARG A 118 -3.92 -1.00 19.54
N VAL A 119 -3.70 -0.08 18.60
CA VAL A 119 -2.42 0.63 18.45
C VAL A 119 -2.73 2.11 18.33
N ALA A 120 -2.68 2.83 19.46
CA ALA A 120 -3.15 4.21 19.56
C ALA A 120 -2.32 5.17 18.67
N GLU A 121 -1.03 4.88 18.50
CA GLU A 121 -0.11 5.60 17.64
C GLU A 121 -0.54 5.50 16.17
N ARG A 122 -1.03 4.33 15.75
CA ARG A 122 -1.53 4.10 14.41
C ARG A 122 -2.85 4.81 14.17
N ASP A 123 -3.78 4.77 15.14
CA ASP A 123 -5.03 5.54 15.06
C ASP A 123 -4.72 7.04 14.94
N THR A 124 -3.78 7.54 15.75
CA THR A 124 -3.35 8.94 15.71
C THR A 124 -2.78 9.32 14.35
N LEU A 125 -1.91 8.47 13.76
CA LEU A 125 -1.40 8.71 12.41
C LEU A 125 -2.52 8.73 11.39
N ALA A 126 -3.39 7.73 11.38
CA ALA A 126 -4.37 7.56 10.32
C ALA A 126 -5.42 8.67 10.28
N LEU A 127 -5.91 9.08 11.45
CA LEU A 127 -6.93 10.13 11.58
C LEU A 127 -6.38 11.51 11.20
N ASP A 128 -5.07 11.76 11.33
CA ASP A 128 -4.43 13.00 10.88
C ASP A 128 -4.00 12.92 9.40
N LEU A 129 -3.41 11.80 8.98
CA LEU A 129 -2.83 11.63 7.65
C LEU A 129 -3.86 11.53 6.54
N LEU A 130 -4.91 10.72 6.72
CA LEU A 130 -5.83 10.39 5.63
C LEU A 130 -6.59 11.63 5.09
N PRO A 131 -7.19 12.49 5.92
CA PRO A 131 -7.85 13.69 5.42
C PRO A 131 -6.85 14.64 4.75
N ARG A 132 -5.68 14.86 5.36
CA ARG A 132 -4.64 15.76 4.81
C ARG A 132 -4.11 15.28 3.47
N ALA A 133 -3.88 13.97 3.32
CA ALA A 133 -3.38 13.41 2.08
C ALA A 133 -4.39 13.63 0.95
N VAL A 134 -5.67 13.34 1.21
CA VAL A 134 -6.73 13.58 0.22
C VAL A 134 -6.86 15.06 -0.12
N ASP A 135 -6.88 15.95 0.88
CA ASP A 135 -7.05 17.39 0.68
C ASP A 135 -5.81 18.02 -0.01
N ALA A 136 -4.64 17.40 0.12
CA ALA A 136 -3.42 17.77 -0.62
C ALA A 136 -3.33 17.15 -2.03
N GLY A 137 -4.38 16.44 -2.47
CA GLY A 137 -4.43 15.80 -3.78
C GLY A 137 -3.48 14.62 -3.94
N LEU A 138 -3.05 13.98 -2.84
CA LEU A 138 -2.29 12.74 -2.91
C LEU A 138 -3.25 11.58 -3.21
N PRO A 139 -2.87 10.66 -4.11
CA PRO A 139 -3.49 9.35 -4.18
C PRO A 139 -3.45 8.63 -2.82
N VAL A 140 -4.57 8.01 -2.42
CA VAL A 140 -4.72 7.28 -1.17
C VAL A 140 -5.28 5.88 -1.44
N LEU A 141 -4.66 4.87 -0.82
CA LEU A 141 -5.16 3.50 -0.77
C LEU A 141 -5.27 3.00 0.68
N GLY A 142 -6.49 2.68 1.13
CA GLY A 142 -6.74 1.99 2.40
C GLY A 142 -7.03 0.49 2.18
N ILE A 143 -6.46 -0.39 2.99
CA ILE A 143 -6.66 -1.84 2.89
C ILE A 143 -7.08 -2.40 4.25
N CYS A 144 -8.18 -3.15 4.28
CA CYS A 144 -8.78 -3.74 5.48
C CYS A 144 -8.98 -2.70 6.59
N ARG A 145 -8.10 -2.70 7.60
CA ARG A 145 -8.05 -1.67 8.64
C ARG A 145 -7.92 -0.26 8.07
N GLY A 146 -7.19 -0.07 6.97
CA GLY A 146 -7.09 1.22 6.28
C GLY A 146 -8.42 1.77 5.73
N LEU A 147 -9.35 0.89 5.32
CA LEU A 147 -10.71 1.29 4.96
C LEU A 147 -11.49 1.77 6.18
N GLN A 148 -11.35 1.05 7.29
CA GLN A 148 -12.02 1.39 8.55
C GLN A 148 -11.49 2.72 9.10
N GLU A 149 -10.18 2.92 9.08
CA GLU A 149 -9.50 4.17 9.42
C GLU A 149 -9.99 5.33 8.56
N LEU A 150 -10.13 5.14 7.24
CA LEU A 150 -10.66 6.16 6.33
C LEU A 150 -12.10 6.53 6.67
N ASN A 151 -12.95 5.54 6.95
CA ASN A 151 -14.33 5.80 7.36
C ASN A 151 -14.40 6.59 8.66
N VAL A 152 -13.63 6.21 9.68
CA VAL A 152 -13.62 6.90 10.97
C VAL A 152 -13.04 8.32 10.84
N ALA A 153 -11.97 8.51 10.05
CA ALA A 153 -11.38 9.83 9.80
C ALA A 153 -12.36 10.83 9.19
N TYR A 154 -13.35 10.35 8.42
CA TYR A 154 -14.42 11.17 7.84
C TYR A 154 -15.73 11.17 8.64
N GLY A 155 -15.75 10.62 9.87
CA GLY A 155 -16.88 10.69 10.79
C GLY A 155 -17.90 9.54 10.70
N GLY A 156 -17.54 8.44 10.04
CA GLY A 156 -18.29 7.19 10.05
C GLY A 156 -18.11 6.37 11.34
N THR A 157 -18.83 5.26 11.46
CA THR A 157 -18.71 4.30 12.57
C THR A 157 -18.37 2.91 12.09
N LEU A 158 -17.89 2.08 13.01
CA LEU A 158 -17.62 0.66 12.79
C LEU A 158 -18.52 -0.18 13.71
N ARG A 159 -18.78 -1.41 13.30
CA ARG A 159 -19.42 -2.44 14.11
C ARG A 159 -18.52 -3.66 14.22
N ASP A 160 -18.52 -4.27 15.39
CA ASP A 160 -17.88 -5.54 15.64
C ASP A 160 -18.78 -6.68 15.11
N LEU A 161 -18.20 -7.57 14.33
CA LEU A 161 -18.87 -8.75 13.77
C LEU A 161 -18.54 -10.02 14.56
N SER A 162 -17.63 -9.95 15.54
CA SER A 162 -17.15 -11.08 16.31
C SER A 162 -18.28 -11.85 16.99
N GLY A 163 -18.26 -13.19 16.86
CA GLY A 163 -19.28 -14.06 17.45
C GLY A 163 -20.64 -14.03 16.76
N THR A 164 -20.76 -13.41 15.58
CA THR A 164 -21.97 -13.40 14.77
C THR A 164 -21.82 -14.29 13.53
N ALA A 165 -22.94 -14.77 12.98
CA ALA A 165 -22.93 -15.50 11.71
C ALA A 165 -22.36 -14.66 10.55
N LEU A 166 -22.55 -13.34 10.61
CA LEU A 166 -21.94 -12.42 9.66
C LEU A 166 -20.41 -12.40 9.81
N GLY A 167 -19.90 -12.33 11.04
CA GLY A 167 -18.47 -12.43 11.30
C GLY A 167 -17.85 -13.75 10.83
N ASP A 168 -18.56 -14.88 10.97
CA ASP A 168 -18.09 -16.18 10.47
C ASP A 168 -17.92 -16.23 8.95
N ALA A 169 -18.75 -15.49 8.20
CA ALA A 169 -18.63 -15.39 6.76
C ALA A 169 -17.42 -14.56 6.32
N HIS A 170 -17.01 -13.58 7.15
CA HIS A 170 -16.01 -12.55 6.80
C HIS A 170 -14.63 -12.72 7.45
N ARG A 171 -14.50 -13.55 8.48
CA ARG A 171 -13.21 -13.91 9.09
C ARG A 171 -12.50 -15.03 8.34
N GLU A 172 -11.20 -15.10 8.51
CA GLU A 172 -10.36 -16.17 7.99
C GLU A 172 -10.65 -17.52 8.67
N ASP A 173 -10.37 -18.62 7.95
CA ASP A 173 -10.36 -19.95 8.54
C ASP A 173 -8.97 -20.24 9.13
N LEU A 174 -8.87 -20.13 10.45
CA LEU A 174 -7.62 -20.35 11.20
C LEU A 174 -7.12 -21.79 11.15
N THR A 175 -7.90 -22.75 10.65
CA THR A 175 -7.45 -24.13 10.45
C THR A 175 -6.63 -24.31 9.17
N LEU A 176 -6.68 -23.34 8.26
CA LEU A 176 -5.92 -23.36 7.01
C LEU A 176 -4.50 -22.80 7.18
N PRO A 177 -3.54 -23.25 6.36
CA PRO A 177 -2.24 -22.59 6.23
C PRO A 177 -2.39 -21.11 5.87
N ARG A 178 -1.43 -20.28 6.31
CA ARG A 178 -1.53 -18.81 6.17
C ARG A 178 -1.84 -18.35 4.75
N ASP A 179 -1.19 -18.91 3.73
CA ASP A 179 -1.45 -18.53 2.33
C ASP A 179 -2.89 -18.85 1.90
N ALA A 180 -3.39 -20.04 2.27
CA ALA A 180 -4.75 -20.47 1.94
C ALA A 180 -5.85 -19.65 2.64
N GLN A 181 -5.54 -18.95 3.74
CA GLN A 181 -6.46 -18.01 4.40
C GLN A 181 -6.76 -16.78 3.52
N TYR A 182 -5.89 -16.45 2.56
CA TYR A 182 -6.04 -15.31 1.66
C TYR A 182 -6.63 -15.69 0.30
N LEU A 183 -7.08 -16.93 0.11
CA LEU A 183 -7.80 -17.32 -1.10
C LEU A 183 -9.17 -16.63 -1.19
N PRO A 184 -9.73 -16.45 -2.40
CA PRO A 184 -11.05 -15.84 -2.58
C PRO A 184 -12.12 -16.57 -1.77
N ARG A 185 -12.96 -15.81 -1.07
CA ARG A 185 -13.93 -16.29 -0.09
C ARG A 185 -15.37 -15.95 -0.45
N HIS A 186 -15.66 -14.71 -0.82
CA HIS A 186 -17.02 -14.27 -1.12
C HIS A 186 -17.09 -13.29 -2.30
N PRO A 187 -18.24 -13.23 -3.00
CA PRO A 187 -18.46 -12.26 -4.06
C PRO A 187 -18.87 -10.90 -3.49
N VAL A 188 -18.36 -9.84 -4.11
CA VAL A 188 -18.78 -8.45 -3.86
C VAL A 188 -19.38 -7.86 -5.14
N THR A 189 -20.53 -7.20 -5.00
CA THR A 189 -21.16 -6.44 -6.07
C THR A 189 -20.52 -5.06 -6.15
N LEU A 190 -20.01 -4.71 -7.32
CA LEU A 190 -19.39 -3.42 -7.58
C LEU A 190 -20.47 -2.39 -7.94
N THR A 191 -20.31 -1.17 -7.42
CA THR A 191 -21.21 -0.07 -7.73
C THR A 191 -21.09 0.27 -9.22
N PRO A 192 -22.21 0.31 -9.99
CA PRO A 192 -22.17 0.67 -11.40
C PRO A 192 -21.48 2.01 -11.61
N ASP A 193 -20.61 2.08 -12.62
CA ASP A 193 -19.75 3.23 -12.90
C ASP A 193 -18.92 3.71 -11.69
N GLY A 194 -18.71 2.84 -10.70
CA GLY A 194 -17.74 3.00 -9.64
C GLY A 194 -16.31 2.99 -10.18
N LEU A 195 -15.37 3.45 -9.37
CA LEU A 195 -13.94 3.32 -9.65
C LEU A 195 -13.59 1.85 -9.86
N LEU A 196 -13.99 0.97 -8.93
CA LEU A 196 -13.67 -0.46 -9.03
C LEU A 196 -14.35 -1.12 -10.24
N HIS A 197 -15.62 -0.80 -10.51
CA HIS A 197 -16.33 -1.30 -11.70
C HIS A 197 -15.60 -0.94 -13.00
N ARG A 198 -15.10 0.30 -13.11
CA ARG A 198 -14.30 0.73 -14.27
C ARG A 198 -12.94 0.04 -14.36
N LEU A 199 -12.30 -0.22 -13.21
CA LEU A 199 -10.99 -0.89 -13.19
C LEU A 199 -11.07 -2.37 -13.55
N THR A 200 -12.13 -3.05 -13.12
CA THR A 200 -12.29 -4.50 -13.34
C THR A 200 -13.08 -4.81 -14.60
N GLY A 201 -13.99 -3.92 -15.02
CA GLY A 201 -14.92 -4.19 -16.13
C GLY A 201 -16.00 -5.22 -15.79
N HIS A 202 -16.17 -5.55 -14.51
CA HIS A 202 -17.09 -6.59 -14.04
C HIS A 202 -18.09 -6.04 -13.02
N PRO A 203 -19.38 -6.45 -13.05
CA PRO A 203 -20.36 -6.03 -12.04
C PRO A 203 -20.14 -6.69 -10.69
N THR A 204 -19.45 -7.83 -10.65
CA THR A 204 -19.16 -8.62 -9.45
C THR A 204 -17.76 -9.19 -9.56
N VAL A 205 -17.05 -9.26 -8.43
CA VAL A 205 -15.75 -9.94 -8.30
C VAL A 205 -15.72 -10.77 -7.02
N THR A 206 -14.87 -11.79 -6.95
CA THR A 206 -14.67 -12.59 -5.73
C THR A 206 -13.40 -12.12 -5.03
N VAL A 207 -13.47 -11.89 -3.72
CA VAL A 207 -12.37 -11.34 -2.91
C VAL A 207 -12.09 -12.24 -1.71
N ASN A 208 -10.88 -12.14 -1.14
CA ASN A 208 -10.58 -12.78 0.14
C ASN A 208 -11.19 -11.98 1.30
N SER A 209 -11.21 -12.56 2.51
CA SER A 209 -11.83 -11.91 3.67
C SER A 209 -11.18 -12.38 4.97
N LEU A 210 -10.64 -11.43 5.73
CA LEU A 210 -9.91 -11.64 6.98
C LEU A 210 -10.20 -10.50 7.96
N HIS A 211 -11.48 -10.23 8.23
CA HIS A 211 -11.87 -9.12 9.10
C HIS A 211 -12.97 -9.51 10.08
N GLN A 212 -12.94 -8.82 11.23
CA GLN A 212 -13.91 -8.99 12.31
C GLN A 212 -14.65 -7.68 12.61
N GLN A 213 -14.36 -6.62 11.88
CA GLN A 213 -15.05 -5.33 11.95
C GLN A 213 -15.45 -4.88 10.55
N ALA A 214 -16.59 -4.21 10.45
CA ALA A 214 -17.06 -3.61 9.22
C ALA A 214 -17.53 -2.17 9.45
N ILE A 215 -17.67 -1.42 8.36
CA ILE A 215 -18.38 -0.14 8.40
C ILE A 215 -19.82 -0.37 8.88
N ASP A 216 -20.23 0.42 9.87
CA ASP A 216 -21.60 0.46 10.39
C ASP A 216 -22.36 1.64 9.76
N ARG A 217 -21.88 2.87 10.02
CA ARG A 217 -22.31 4.08 9.32
C ARG A 217 -21.21 4.55 8.40
N LEU A 218 -21.53 4.64 7.11
CA LEU A 218 -20.64 5.23 6.11
C LEU A 218 -20.49 6.74 6.36
N ALA A 219 -19.26 7.23 6.31
CA ALA A 219 -18.96 8.64 6.46
C ALA A 219 -19.54 9.50 5.31
N PRO A 220 -19.96 10.76 5.56
CA PRO A 220 -20.60 11.61 4.54
C PRO A 220 -19.75 11.92 3.30
N ARG A 221 -18.42 11.91 3.46
CA ARG A 221 -17.42 12.16 2.40
C ARG A 221 -17.08 10.90 1.59
N LEU A 222 -17.71 9.77 1.88
CA LEU A 222 -17.42 8.49 1.25
C LEU A 222 -18.61 7.99 0.44
N ARG A 223 -18.28 7.29 -0.65
CA ARG A 223 -19.23 6.58 -1.49
C ARG A 223 -18.89 5.10 -1.47
N THR A 224 -19.89 4.23 -1.33
CA THR A 224 -19.71 2.78 -1.51
C THR A 224 -19.24 2.47 -2.93
N GLU A 225 -18.22 1.61 -3.03
CA GLU A 225 -17.69 1.09 -4.29
C GLU A 225 -17.97 -0.40 -4.45
N ALA A 226 -18.07 -1.14 -3.35
CA ALA A 226 -18.44 -2.55 -3.34
C ALA A 226 -19.14 -2.94 -2.05
N ALA A 227 -20.04 -3.92 -2.12
CA ALA A 227 -20.67 -4.54 -0.96
C ALA A 227 -20.98 -6.02 -1.22
N THR A 228 -21.00 -6.83 -0.17
CA THR A 228 -21.51 -8.21 -0.18
C THR A 228 -23.05 -8.24 -0.15
N ALA A 229 -23.63 -9.39 -0.49
CA ALA A 229 -25.07 -9.61 -0.47
C ALA A 229 -25.71 -9.47 0.92
N ASP A 230 -24.93 -9.66 1.99
CA ASP A 230 -25.34 -9.46 3.39
C ASP A 230 -25.28 -7.99 3.86
N GLY A 231 -24.91 -7.07 2.96
CA GLY A 231 -24.89 -5.63 3.20
C GLY A 231 -23.62 -5.10 3.85
N VAL A 232 -22.56 -5.90 4.02
CA VAL A 232 -21.25 -5.39 4.45
C VAL A 232 -20.62 -4.56 3.32
N ILE A 233 -20.22 -3.33 3.64
CA ILE A 233 -19.48 -2.46 2.72
C ILE A 233 -18.04 -2.95 2.64
N GLU A 234 -17.61 -3.31 1.44
CA GLU A 234 -16.31 -3.92 1.16
C GLU A 234 -15.36 -2.98 0.44
N ALA A 235 -15.85 -1.89 -0.15
CA ALA A 235 -15.00 -0.86 -0.69
C ALA A 235 -15.68 0.50 -0.65
N VAL A 236 -14.88 1.56 -0.52
CA VAL A 236 -15.33 2.95 -0.51
C VAL A 236 -14.36 3.83 -1.28
N SER A 237 -14.86 4.91 -1.87
CA SER A 237 -14.04 5.99 -2.43
C SER A 237 -14.38 7.33 -1.80
N VAL A 238 -13.44 8.28 -1.81
CA VAL A 238 -13.69 9.62 -1.30
C VAL A 238 -14.36 10.47 -2.37
N THR A 239 -15.55 10.99 -2.07
CA THR A 239 -16.28 11.87 -2.98
C THR A 239 -15.60 13.22 -3.09
N GLY A 240 -15.41 13.71 -4.32
CA GLY A 240 -14.80 15.02 -4.59
C GLY A 240 -13.29 15.08 -4.38
N ALA A 241 -12.60 13.93 -4.27
CA ALA A 241 -11.14 13.90 -4.27
C ALA A 241 -10.58 14.22 -5.67
N ASP A 242 -9.52 15.03 -5.72
CA ASP A 242 -8.83 15.40 -6.97
C ASP A 242 -7.99 14.25 -7.56
N ALA A 243 -7.64 13.27 -6.73
CA ALA A 243 -6.82 12.13 -7.09
C ALA A 243 -7.51 10.79 -6.72
N PHE A 244 -6.85 9.69 -7.07
CA PHE A 244 -7.29 8.34 -6.69
C PHE A 244 -7.41 8.24 -5.17
N ALA A 245 -8.61 8.04 -4.62
CA ALA A 245 -8.81 7.86 -3.20
C ALA A 245 -9.80 6.71 -2.98
N LEU A 246 -9.26 5.51 -2.77
CA LEU A 246 -10.00 4.26 -2.67
C LEU A 246 -9.58 3.52 -1.40
N ALA A 247 -10.51 2.84 -0.75
CA ALA A 247 -10.18 1.84 0.23
C ALA A 247 -11.01 0.57 0.03
N VAL A 248 -10.43 -0.58 0.38
CA VAL A 248 -11.05 -1.90 0.26
C VAL A 248 -10.90 -2.66 1.58
N GLN A 249 -11.86 -3.52 1.90
CA GLN A 249 -11.93 -4.25 3.16
C GLN A 249 -11.22 -5.61 3.08
N TRP A 250 -11.11 -6.19 1.89
CA TRP A 250 -10.27 -7.36 1.59
C TRP A 250 -8.78 -7.00 1.47
N HIS A 251 -7.96 -8.01 1.19
CA HIS A 251 -6.49 -7.95 1.16
C HIS A 251 -5.93 -8.19 -0.25
N PRO A 252 -5.92 -7.18 -1.14
CA PRO A 252 -5.40 -7.31 -2.50
C PRO A 252 -3.87 -7.45 -2.54
N GLU A 253 -3.16 -7.10 -1.47
CA GLU A 253 -1.69 -7.14 -1.42
C GLU A 253 -1.15 -8.57 -1.52
N TRP A 254 -1.92 -9.57 -1.07
CA TRP A 254 -1.42 -10.93 -0.89
C TRP A 254 -1.13 -11.64 -2.22
N TYR A 255 -2.01 -11.45 -3.20
CA TYR A 255 -1.87 -12.00 -4.55
C TYR A 255 -1.80 -10.89 -5.62
N ALA A 256 -1.21 -9.74 -5.28
CA ALA A 256 -1.23 -8.53 -6.12
C ALA A 256 -0.76 -8.74 -7.57
N ALA A 257 0.20 -9.63 -7.79
CA ALA A 257 0.77 -9.89 -9.12
C ALA A 257 -0.03 -10.92 -9.95
N SER A 258 -0.74 -11.84 -9.29
CA SER A 258 -1.40 -13.00 -9.93
C SER A 258 -2.92 -12.86 -10.00
N ASP A 259 -3.54 -12.16 -9.04
CA ASP A 259 -4.96 -11.85 -9.06
C ASP A 259 -5.24 -10.61 -9.92
N SER A 260 -6.18 -10.74 -10.87
CA SER A 260 -6.44 -9.68 -11.86
C SER A 260 -7.05 -8.42 -11.24
N VAL A 261 -7.93 -8.58 -10.24
CA VAL A 261 -8.56 -7.46 -9.54
C VAL A 261 -7.52 -6.67 -8.76
N SER A 262 -6.69 -7.37 -8.01
CA SER A 262 -5.59 -6.81 -7.22
C SER A 262 -4.58 -6.11 -8.12
N LYS A 263 -4.18 -6.74 -9.23
CA LYS A 263 -3.26 -6.16 -10.20
C LYS A 263 -3.82 -4.87 -10.81
N SER A 264 -5.08 -4.85 -11.22
CA SER A 264 -5.74 -3.66 -11.75
C SER A 264 -5.80 -2.53 -10.73
N LEU A 265 -6.10 -2.84 -9.47
CA LEU A 265 -6.12 -1.86 -8.37
C LEU A 265 -4.74 -1.23 -8.16
N PHE A 266 -3.69 -2.04 -7.95
CA PHE A 266 -2.34 -1.52 -7.70
C PHE A 266 -1.76 -0.79 -8.93
N THR A 267 -2.04 -1.25 -10.14
CA THR A 267 -1.64 -0.55 -11.38
C THR A 267 -2.30 0.83 -11.47
N ALA A 268 -3.60 0.92 -11.16
CA ALA A 268 -4.32 2.20 -11.18
C ALA A 268 -3.82 3.18 -10.11
N PHE A 269 -3.56 2.68 -8.90
CA PHE A 269 -2.96 3.46 -7.82
C PHE A 269 -1.55 3.96 -8.21
N GLY A 270 -0.69 3.08 -8.73
CA GLY A 270 0.66 3.43 -9.19
C GLY A 270 0.65 4.47 -10.31
N GLY A 271 -0.26 4.34 -11.27
CA GLY A 271 -0.47 5.34 -12.31
C GLY A 271 -0.92 6.70 -11.77
N ALA A 272 -1.72 6.73 -10.69
CA ALA A 272 -2.09 7.98 -10.02
C ALA A 272 -0.90 8.60 -9.28
N ALA A 273 -0.08 7.79 -8.61
CA ALA A 273 1.15 8.24 -7.96
C ALA A 273 2.16 8.79 -8.98
N ALA A 274 2.29 8.17 -10.15
CA ALA A 274 3.15 8.64 -11.24
C ALA A 274 2.73 10.03 -11.74
N ARG A 275 1.43 10.26 -11.99
CA ARG A 275 0.94 11.58 -12.39
C ARG A 275 1.22 12.66 -11.33
N ARG A 276 1.12 12.32 -10.05
CA ARG A 276 1.47 13.24 -8.94
C ARG A 276 2.96 13.57 -8.93
N ALA A 277 3.82 12.56 -9.10
CA ALA A 277 5.27 12.73 -9.14
C ALA A 277 5.70 13.61 -10.33
N GLU A 278 5.08 13.42 -11.50
CA GLU A 278 5.30 14.24 -12.69
C GLU A 278 4.85 15.69 -12.49
N ALA A 279 3.70 15.92 -11.87
CA ALA A 279 3.20 17.28 -11.59
C ALA A 279 4.05 18.07 -10.58
N ARG A 280 4.92 17.40 -9.81
CA ARG A 280 5.86 18.01 -8.86
C ARG A 280 7.26 18.25 -9.44
N ALA A 281 7.59 17.57 -10.53
CA ALA A 281 8.95 17.52 -11.09
C ALA A 281 9.31 18.79 -11.85
#